data_AF-A0A3D3G085-F1
#
_entry.id   AF-A0A3D3G085-F1
#
_cell.length_a   1.000
_cell.length_b   1.000
_cell.length_c   1.000
_cell.angle_alpha   90.00
_cell.angle_beta   90.00
_cell.angle_gamma   90.00
#
_symmetry.space_group_name_H-M   'P 1'
#
loop_
_entity.id
_entity.type
_entity.pdbx_description
1 polymer ?
#
loop_
_entity_poly.entity_id
_entity_poly.type
_entity_poly.pdbx_seq_one_letter_code
_entity_poly.pdbx_strand_id
1 'polypeptide(L)' 'ARLAGLPKHARLVGYILKNLPIETDIPWHRVINSQGRISLSKLNTQGQNIQSVLLIEEGLTVINGKINLKKFQWLP' A
#
# COMPACT_ATOMS: atom_id res chain seq x y z
N ALA A 1 3.38 -2.54 -11.57
CA ALA A 1 2.97 -3.26 -12.80
C ALA A 1 3.74 -2.75 -14.01
N ARG A 2 3.50 -1.51 -14.48
CA ARG A 2 4.25 -0.93 -15.62
C ARG A 2 5.77 -0.96 -15.43
N LEU A 3 6.27 -0.48 -14.29
CA LEU A 3 7.70 -0.47 -13.97
C LEU A 3 8.33 -1.87 -13.86
N ALA A 4 7.52 -2.91 -13.67
CA ALA A 4 7.98 -4.30 -13.62
C ALA A 4 7.87 -4.99 -14.99
N GLY A 5 7.69 -4.24 -16.10
CA GLY A 5 7.53 -4.81 -17.44
C GLY A 5 6.20 -5.52 -17.70
N LEU A 6 5.25 -5.47 -16.76
CA LEU A 6 3.95 -6.15 -16.84
C LEU A 6 2.81 -5.13 -16.90
N PRO A 7 2.62 -4.40 -18.02
CA PRO A 7 1.50 -3.47 -18.17
C PRO A 7 0.17 -4.22 -18.04
N LYS A 8 -0.89 -3.53 -17.59
CA LYS A 8 -2.25 -4.09 -17.36
C LYS A 8 -2.37 -5.13 -16.23
N HIS A 9 -1.28 -5.56 -15.60
CA HIS A 9 -1.28 -6.53 -14.50
C HIS A 9 -1.35 -5.89 -13.09
N ALA A 10 -2.04 -4.75 -12.94
CA ALA A 10 -2.14 -4.06 -11.64
C ALA A 10 -2.84 -4.92 -10.57
N ARG A 11 -3.85 -5.71 -10.96
CA ARG A 11 -4.56 -6.61 -10.06
C ARG A 11 -3.69 -7.77 -9.56
N LEU A 12 -2.79 -8.27 -10.40
CA LEU A 12 -1.81 -9.29 -10.01
C LEU A 12 -0.87 -8.77 -8.92
N VAL A 13 -0.38 -7.53 -9.06
CA VAL A 13 0.45 -6.89 -8.02
C VAL A 13 -0.31 -6.85 -6.70
N GLY A 14 -1.56 -6.36 -6.68
CA GLY A 14 -2.38 -6.34 -5.47
C GLY A 14 -2.62 -7.72 -4.87
N TYR A 15 -2.82 -8.74 -5.71
CA TYR A 15 -2.97 -10.13 -5.27
C TYR A 15 -1.70 -10.66 -4.59
N ILE A 16 -0.53 -10.43 -5.18
CA ILE A 16 0.76 -10.86 -4.59
C ILE A 16 0.96 -10.20 -3.23
N LEU A 17 0.79 -8.88 -3.14
CA LEU A 17 0.98 -8.13 -1.89
C LEU A 17 0.00 -8.57 -0.78
N LYS A 18 -1.23 -8.94 -1.14
CA LYS A 18 -2.20 -9.47 -0.18
C LYS A 18 -1.71 -10.77 0.46
N ASN A 19 -1.08 -11.64 -0.33
CA ASN A 19 -0.68 -13.00 0.05
C ASN A 19 0.80 -13.12 0.48
N LEU A 20 1.49 -12.00 0.72
CA LEU A 20 2.84 -12.05 1.28
C LEU A 20 2.85 -12.74 2.65
N PRO A 21 3.89 -13.53 2.96
CA PRO A 21 4.09 -14.08 4.30
C PRO A 21 4.22 -12.96 5.33
N ILE A 22 3.90 -13.27 6.59
CA ILE A 22 3.93 -12.29 7.69
C ILE A 22 5.35 -11.77 7.93
N GLU A 23 6.36 -12.64 7.84
CA GLU A 23 7.77 -12.34 8.08
C GLU A 23 8.49 -11.78 6.84
N THR A 24 7.80 -11.03 5.98
CA THR A 24 8.42 -10.44 4.80
C THR A 24 9.12 -9.12 5.10
N ASP A 25 10.33 -8.94 4.59
CA ASP A 25 11.04 -7.65 4.60
C ASP A 25 10.57 -6.67 3.51
N ILE A 26 9.62 -7.09 2.67
CA ILE A 26 9.11 -6.27 1.57
C ILE A 26 8.21 -5.16 2.15
N PRO A 27 8.46 -3.87 1.86
CA PRO A 27 7.67 -2.74 2.35
C PRO A 27 6.35 -2.60 1.56
N TRP A 28 5.51 -3.63 1.64
CA TRP A 28 4.26 -3.74 0.89
C TRP A 28 3.28 -2.60 1.20
N HIS A 29 3.34 -2.05 2.41
CA HIS A 29 2.48 -0.95 2.86
C HIS A 29 2.67 0.33 2.05
N ARG A 30 3.82 0.51 1.38
CA ARG A 30 4.08 1.66 0.49
C ARG A 30 3.34 1.59 -0.84
N VAL A 31 2.75 0.44 -1.20
CA VAL A 31 2.01 0.29 -2.45
C VAL A 31 0.53 0.64 -2.27
N ILE A 32 0.13 1.73 -2.92
CA ILE A 32 -1.23 2.30 -2.84
C ILE A 32 -1.86 2.28 -4.23
N ASN A 33 -3.19 2.20 -4.30
CA ASN A 33 -3.86 2.21 -5.60
C ASN A 33 -3.76 3.60 -6.27
N SER A 34 -4.10 3.64 -7.56
CA SER A 34 -4.03 4.87 -8.36
C SER A 34 -4.94 6.01 -7.89
N GLN A 35 -5.92 5.72 -7.02
CA GLN A 35 -6.80 6.74 -6.43
C GLN A 35 -6.25 7.30 -5.10
N GLY A 36 -5.08 6.83 -4.67
CA GLY A 36 -4.48 7.20 -3.40
C GLY A 36 -5.13 6.53 -2.19
N ARG A 37 -5.88 5.44 -2.40
CA ARG A 37 -6.59 4.74 -1.33
C ARG A 37 -5.91 3.43 -0.94
N ILE A 38 -5.87 3.17 0.35
CA ILE A 38 -5.50 1.88 0.91
C ILE A 38 -6.49 0.83 0.41
N SER A 39 -5.96 -0.25 -0.18
CA SER A 39 -6.78 -1.31 -0.80
C SER A 39 -6.80 -2.60 0.01
N LEU A 40 -5.83 -2.78 0.91
CA LEU A 40 -5.71 -3.98 1.72
C LEU A 40 -6.41 -3.77 3.06
N SER A 41 -7.34 -4.67 3.38
CA SER A 41 -8.02 -4.71 4.68
C SER A 41 -7.30 -5.68 5.63
N LYS A 42 -6.03 -5.39 5.94
CA LYS A 42 -5.28 -6.13 6.97
C LYS A 42 -5.41 -5.36 8.29
N LEU A 43 -6.02 -5.99 9.31
CA LEU A 43 -6.24 -5.37 10.62
C LEU A 43 -5.27 -5.94 11.66
N ASN A 44 -4.81 -5.10 12.58
CA ASN A 44 -4.08 -5.54 13.76
C ASN A 44 -5.06 -6.02 14.86
N THR A 45 -4.52 -6.46 16.00
CA THR A 45 -5.31 -6.91 17.16
C THR A 45 -6.21 -5.84 17.76
N GLN A 46 -5.94 -4.56 17.48
CA GLN A 46 -6.73 -3.41 17.91
C GLN A 46 -7.81 -3.01 16.88
N GLY A 47 -7.97 -3.77 15.78
CA GLY A 47 -8.92 -3.48 14.71
C GLY A 47 -8.49 -2.33 13.79
N GLN A 48 -7.25 -1.83 13.90
CA GLN A 48 -6.73 -0.78 13.05
C GLN A 48 -6.16 -1.36 11.77
N ASN A 49 -6.26 -0.63 10.66
CA ASN A 49 -5.64 -1.04 9.41
C ASN A 49 -4.10 -0.92 9.51
N ILE A 50 -3.41 -2.05 9.37
CA ILE A 50 -1.94 -2.15 9.49
C ILE A 50 -1.25 -1.25 8.47
N GLN A 51 -1.75 -1.21 7.23
CA GLN A 51 -1.16 -0.36 6.19
C GLN A 51 -1.24 1.12 6.58
N SER A 52 -2.38 1.56 7.13
CA SER A 52 -2.53 2.93 7.62
C SER A 52 -1.54 3.26 8.74
N VAL A 53 -1.37 2.35 9.71
CA VAL A 53 -0.47 2.55 10.86
C VAL A 53 0.97 2.73 10.39
N LEU A 54 1.48 1.79 9.57
CA LEU A 54 2.85 1.83 9.06
C LEU A 54 3.13 3.09 8.23
N LEU A 55 2.17 3.55 7.44
CA LEU A 55 2.33 4.78 6.66
C LEU A 55 2.36 6.03 7.54
N ILE A 56 1.55 6.06 8.60
CA ILE A 56 1.57 7.16 9.58
C ILE A 56 2.91 7.19 10.33
N GLU A 57 3.45 6.02 10.70
CA GLU A 57 4.77 5.89 11.32
C GLU A 57 5.90 6.39 10.41
N GLU A 58 5.78 6.21 9.09
CA GLU A 58 6.68 6.78 8.08
C GLU A 58 6.47 8.29 7.84
N GLY A 59 5.53 8.93 8.55
CA GLY A 59 5.25 10.37 8.45
C GLY A 59 4.27 10.76 7.35
N LEU A 60 3.55 9.81 6.75
CA LEU A 60 2.50 10.11 5.78
C LEU A 60 1.19 10.49 6.49
N THR A 61 0.50 11.47 5.92
CA THR A 61 -0.85 11.83 6.35
C THR A 61 -1.88 10.94 5.67
N VAL A 62 -2.57 10.11 6.45
CA VAL A 62 -3.68 9.24 5.98
C VAL A 62 -5.00 9.78 6.53
N ILE A 63 -5.90 10.20 5.63
CA ILE A 63 -7.23 10.74 6.00
C ILE A 63 -8.28 9.84 5.38
N ASN A 64 -9.11 9.18 6.20
CA ASN A 64 -10.13 8.23 5.77
C ASN A 64 -9.60 7.18 4.78
N GLY A 65 -8.41 6.63 5.07
CA GLY A 65 -7.75 5.63 4.23
C GLY A 65 -7.21 6.17 2.88
N LYS A 66 -7.14 7.50 2.72
CA LYS A 66 -6.64 8.17 1.52
C LYS A 66 -5.38 9.00 1.81
N ILE A 67 -4.47 9.02 0.83
CA ILE A 67 -3.19 9.71 0.86
C ILE A 67 -3.13 10.71 -0.30
N ASN A 68 -2.47 11.84 -0.08
CA ASN A 68 -2.20 12.80 -1.14
C ASN A 68 -1.04 12.31 -2.02
N LEU A 69 -1.37 11.62 -3.13
CA LEU A 69 -0.37 11.13 -4.07
C LEU A 69 0.48 12.24 -4.68
N LYS A 70 -0.03 13.45 -4.88
CA LYS A 70 0.80 14.56 -5.41
C LYS A 70 1.97 14.90 -4.50
N LYS A 71 1.85 14.66 -3.20
CA LYS A 71 2.88 14.96 -2.20
C LYS A 71 3.81 13.77 -1.96
N PHE A 72 3.27 12.55 -1.96
CA PHE A 72 3.99 11.36 -1.48
C PHE A 72 4.28 10.30 -2.55
N GLN A 73 3.75 10.44 -3.77
CA GLN A 73 3.99 9.45 -4.82
C GLN A 73 5.46 9.45 -5.23
N TRP A 74 6.06 8.28 -5.23
CA TRP A 74 7.38 8.08 -5.81
C TRP A 74 7.35 8.27 -7.32
N LEU A 75 8.24 9.12 -7.81
CA LEU A 75 8.50 9.35 -9.23
C LEU A 75 9.85 8.68 -9.56
N PRO A 76 9.85 7.65 -10.41
CA PRO A 76 11.07 6.98 -10.85
C PRO A 76 11.94 7.86 -11.74
#